data_AF-A0A9D6ZTH6-F1
#
_entry.id   AF-A0A9D6ZTH6-F1
#
_cell.length_a   1.000
_cell.length_b   1.000
_cell.length_c   1.000
_cell.angle_alpha   90.00
_cell.angle_beta   90.00
_cell.angle_gamma   90.00
#
_symmetry.space_group_name_H-M   'P 1'
#
loop_
_entity.id
_entity.type
_entity.pdbx_description
1 polymer ?
#
loop_
_entity_poly.entity_id
_entity_poly.type
_entity_poly.pdbx_seq_one_letter_code
_entity_poly.pdbx_strand_id
1 'polypeptide(L)'
;MAKTKSLKLKPLEASYRRIPIRAIRTVAQRIANQFHPEKIILFGSYAYGKPTPASDVDLLVVMETPLREKQQRLEISRALSPRPFPLDVVVRTPRQVQERVALGDTFIAEIMTRGKPLYERHR
;
A
#
# COMPACT_ATOMS: atom_id res chain seq x y z
N MET A 1 57.95 9.25 -2.88
CA MET A 1 56.78 9.14 -3.78
C MET A 1 55.62 8.53 -3.01
N ALA A 2 54.47 9.17 -3.04
CA ALA A 2 53.38 8.99 -2.08
C ALA A 2 52.70 7.61 -2.17
N LYS A 3 52.43 7.03 -1.01
CA LYS A 3 51.63 5.81 -0.84
C LYS A 3 50.19 6.08 -1.29
N THR A 4 49.72 5.32 -2.27
CA THR A 4 48.32 5.30 -2.69
C THR A 4 47.45 4.87 -1.51
N LYS A 5 46.75 5.82 -0.88
CA LYS A 5 45.61 5.51 0.00
C LYS A 5 44.48 5.01 -0.90
N SER A 6 44.31 3.69 -0.98
CA SER A 6 43.07 3.11 -1.48
C SER A 6 41.92 3.58 -0.56
N LEU A 7 41.12 4.51 -1.06
CA LEU A 7 39.86 4.91 -0.46
C LEU A 7 38.96 3.68 -0.41
N LYS A 8 38.74 3.15 0.80
CA LYS A 8 37.72 2.13 1.03
C LYS A 8 36.37 2.73 0.61
N LEU A 9 35.76 2.18 -0.44
CA LEU A 9 34.36 2.45 -0.77
C LEU A 9 33.51 1.99 0.42
N LYS A 10 32.77 2.93 1.03
CA LYS A 10 31.72 2.58 2.00
C LYS A 10 30.58 1.92 1.21
N PRO A 11 30.11 0.71 1.56
CA PRO A 11 28.99 0.11 0.84
C PRO A 11 27.71 0.90 1.14
N LEU A 12 26.98 1.32 0.10
CA LEU A 12 25.52 1.19 -0.14
C LEU A 12 24.49 1.24 1.03
N GLU A 13 24.76 1.83 2.19
CA GLU A 13 23.84 1.79 3.37
C GLU A 13 22.47 2.48 3.17
N ALA A 14 22.33 3.39 2.20
CA ALA A 14 21.11 4.18 2.03
C ALA A 14 20.02 3.48 1.19
N SER A 15 20.37 2.49 0.36
CA SER A 15 19.45 1.83 -0.59
C SER A 15 18.71 0.60 -0.02
N TYR A 16 18.87 0.30 1.28
CA TYR A 16 18.33 -0.92 1.92
C TYR A 16 17.25 -0.66 2.99
N ARG A 17 16.75 0.58 3.14
CA ARG A 17 15.76 0.87 4.18
C ARG A 17 14.36 0.56 3.69
N ARG A 18 13.72 -0.43 4.34
CA ARG A 18 12.28 -0.73 4.20
C ARG A 18 11.45 0.54 4.33
N ILE A 19 10.31 0.57 3.66
CA ILE A 19 9.38 1.71 3.72
C ILE A 19 8.85 1.83 5.16
N PRO A 20 9.05 2.97 5.85
CA PRO A 20 8.57 3.13 7.21
C PRO A 20 7.04 3.12 7.27
N ILE A 21 6.45 2.43 8.27
CA ILE A 21 4.99 2.36 8.44
C ILE A 21 4.34 3.75 8.54
N ARG A 22 5.06 4.75 9.08
CA ARG A 22 4.61 6.15 9.10
C ARG A 22 4.38 6.72 7.70
N ALA A 23 5.24 6.40 6.73
CA ALA A 23 5.10 6.87 5.35
C ALA A 23 3.91 6.20 4.67
N ILE A 24 3.68 4.91 4.95
CA ILE A 24 2.50 4.17 4.48
C ILE A 24 1.22 4.80 5.03
N ARG A 25 1.20 5.11 6.33
CA ARG A 25 0.07 5.81 6.97
C ARG A 25 -0.18 7.19 6.37
N THR A 26 0.86 7.96 6.04
CA THR A 26 0.70 9.25 5.34
C THR A 26 0.01 9.09 3.99
N VAL A 27 0.37 8.06 3.21
CA VAL A 27 -0.30 7.75 1.94
C VAL A 27 -1.76 7.36 2.16
N ALA A 28 -2.03 6.46 3.12
CA ALA A 28 -3.40 6.07 3.45
C ALA A 28 -4.24 7.28 3.88
N GLN A 29 -3.70 8.19 4.70
CA GLN A 29 -4.40 9.41 5.11
C GLN A 29 -4.70 10.34 3.92
N ARG A 30 -3.77 10.48 2.97
CA ARG A 30 -4.00 11.25 1.74
C ARG A 30 -5.14 10.67 0.91
N ILE A 31 -5.17 9.34 0.76
CA ILE A 31 -6.30 8.65 0.11
C ILE A 31 -7.59 8.91 0.88
N ALA A 32 -7.56 8.77 2.21
CA ALA A 32 -8.73 8.93 3.06
C ALA A 32 -9.35 10.34 2.93
N ASN A 33 -8.51 11.38 2.99
CA ASN A 33 -8.95 12.77 2.92
C ASN A 33 -9.53 13.15 1.55
N GLN A 34 -9.05 12.55 0.46
CA GLN A 34 -9.45 12.93 -0.88
C GLN A 34 -10.63 12.10 -1.40
N PHE A 35 -10.64 10.81 -1.11
CA PHE A 35 -11.59 9.86 -1.70
C PHE A 35 -12.65 9.37 -0.72
N HIS A 36 -12.51 9.66 0.57
CA HIS A 36 -13.49 9.32 1.61
C HIS A 36 -13.92 7.83 1.57
N PRO A 37 -12.97 6.88 1.57
CA PRO A 37 -13.28 5.46 1.57
C PRO A 37 -13.94 5.05 2.90
N GLU A 38 -14.48 3.83 2.94
CA GLU A 38 -14.92 3.21 4.19
C GLU A 38 -13.74 2.62 4.95
N LYS A 39 -12.83 1.95 4.23
CA LYS A 39 -11.64 1.31 4.82
C LYS A 39 -10.45 1.41 3.90
N ILE A 40 -9.26 1.49 4.49
CA ILE A 40 -7.98 1.28 3.81
C ILE A 40 -7.23 0.23 4.61
N ILE A 41 -6.91 -0.89 3.97
CA ILE A 41 -6.28 -2.06 4.59
C ILE A 41 -4.93 -2.29 3.91
N LEU A 42 -3.86 -2.30 4.70
CA LEU A 42 -2.55 -2.76 4.25
C LEU A 42 -2.57 -4.29 4.18
N PHE A 43 -2.15 -4.85 3.06
CA PHE A 43 -2.01 -6.30 2.90
C PHE A 43 -0.63 -6.69 2.36
N GLY A 44 -0.44 -7.96 2.04
CA GLY A 44 0.77 -8.46 1.43
C GLY A 44 1.98 -8.38 2.36
N SER A 45 3.15 -8.14 1.78
CA SER A 45 4.44 -8.29 2.46
C SER A 45 4.58 -7.39 3.68
N TYR A 46 4.09 -6.15 3.62
CA TYR A 46 4.15 -5.19 4.73
C TYR A 46 3.10 -5.44 5.84
N ALA A 47 2.04 -6.21 5.55
CA ALA A 47 1.04 -6.55 6.56
C ALA A 47 1.44 -7.79 7.36
N TYR A 48 1.64 -8.92 6.69
CA TYR A 48 1.81 -10.24 7.34
C TYR A 48 2.93 -11.09 6.71
N GLY A 49 3.68 -10.54 5.75
CA GLY A 49 4.84 -11.19 5.14
C GLY A 49 6.17 -10.66 5.70
N LYS A 50 7.23 -10.79 4.87
CA LYS A 50 8.58 -10.31 5.17
C LYS A 50 8.99 -9.33 4.07
N PRO A 51 8.74 -8.02 4.24
CA PRO A 51 9.01 -7.05 3.18
C PRO A 51 10.52 -6.88 2.96
N THR A 52 10.90 -6.75 1.70
CA THR A 52 12.26 -6.44 1.25
C THR A 52 12.34 -4.98 0.79
N PRO A 53 13.54 -4.41 0.60
CA PRO A 53 13.67 -3.06 0.04
C PRO A 53 13.04 -2.89 -1.36
N ALA A 54 12.91 -3.98 -2.12
CA ALA A 54 12.26 -3.99 -3.44
C ALA A 54 10.75 -4.31 -3.38
N SER A 55 10.19 -4.54 -2.17
CA SER A 55 8.77 -4.86 -2.04
C SER A 55 7.90 -3.62 -2.19
N ASP A 56 6.82 -3.77 -2.95
CA ASP A 56 5.76 -2.78 -3.05
C ASP A 56 4.93 -2.74 -1.77
N VAL A 57 4.24 -1.62 -1.56
CA VAL A 57 3.21 -1.48 -0.53
C VAL A 57 1.85 -1.75 -1.14
N ASP A 58 1.13 -2.72 -0.63
CA ASP A 58 -0.17 -3.14 -1.16
C ASP A 58 -1.33 -2.63 -0.30
N LEU A 59 -2.24 -1.87 -0.90
CA LEU A 59 -3.40 -1.30 -0.20
C LEU A 59 -4.71 -1.76 -0.84
N LEU A 60 -5.63 -2.29 -0.03
CA LEU A 60 -7.02 -2.45 -0.40
C LEU A 60 -7.79 -1.22 0.07
N VAL A 61 -8.38 -0.48 -0.87
CA VAL A 61 -9.26 0.64 -0.61
C VAL A 61 -10.70 0.18 -0.83
N VAL A 62 -11.47 0.12 0.26
CA VAL A 62 -12.88 -0.23 0.23
C VAL A 62 -13.71 1.05 0.22
N MET A 63 -14.40 1.32 -0.89
CA MET A 63 -15.20 2.54 -1.05
C MET A 63 -16.33 2.37 -2.05
N GLU A 64 -17.44 3.08 -1.82
CA GLU A 64 -18.44 3.28 -2.86
C GLU A 64 -17.89 4.20 -3.96
N THR A 65 -18.15 3.85 -5.21
CA THR A 65 -17.78 4.67 -6.37
C THR A 65 -18.68 4.33 -7.57
N PRO A 66 -19.11 5.34 -8.36
CA PRO A 66 -19.79 5.09 -9.63
C PRO A 66 -18.82 4.68 -10.75
N LEU A 67 -17.51 4.82 -10.53
CA LEU A 67 -16.48 4.50 -11.52
C LEU A 67 -16.21 2.99 -11.58
N ARG A 68 -15.75 2.52 -12.74
CA ARG A 68 -15.19 1.17 -12.83
C ARG A 68 -13.91 1.10 -11.99
N GLU A 69 -13.62 -0.06 -11.42
CA GLU A 69 -12.43 -0.30 -10.56
C GLU A 69 -11.14 0.25 -11.16
N LYS A 70 -10.87 -0.05 -12.44
CA LYS A 70 -9.66 0.42 -13.13
C LYS A 70 -9.58 1.95 -13.19
N GLN A 71 -10.70 2.63 -13.36
CA GLN A 71 -10.78 4.10 -13.40
C GLN A 71 -10.58 4.67 -12.00
N GLN A 72 -11.27 4.15 -10.97
CA GLN A 72 -11.09 4.60 -9.59
C GLN A 72 -9.64 4.41 -9.12
N ARG A 73 -9.02 3.27 -9.45
CA ARG A 73 -7.61 3.00 -9.17
C ARG A 73 -6.69 4.01 -9.86
N LEU A 74 -7.00 4.40 -11.10
CA LEU A 74 -6.22 5.41 -11.83
C LEU A 74 -6.34 6.80 -11.17
N GLU A 75 -7.53 7.18 -10.72
CA GLU A 75 -7.73 8.44 -10.00
C GLU A 75 -6.95 8.49 -8.68
N ILE A 76 -7.00 7.41 -7.89
CA ILE A 76 -6.16 7.28 -6.68
C ILE A 76 -4.67 7.34 -7.04
N SER A 77 -4.25 6.62 -8.08
CA SER A 77 -2.86 6.65 -8.56
C SER A 77 -2.39 8.06 -8.92
N ARG A 78 -3.22 8.82 -9.64
CA ARG A 78 -2.92 10.20 -10.05
C ARG A 78 -2.81 11.13 -8.85
N ALA A 79 -3.73 10.99 -7.89
CA ALA A 79 -3.72 11.74 -6.66
C ALA A 79 -2.48 11.48 -5.78
N LEU A 80 -1.81 10.35 -5.97
CA LEU A 80 -0.59 9.99 -5.24
C LEU A 80 0.70 10.37 -5.98
N SER A 81 0.63 10.99 -7.16
CA SER A 81 1.80 11.45 -7.89
C SER A 81 2.35 12.78 -7.32
N PRO A 82 3.69 12.96 -7.25
CA PRO A 82 4.72 11.93 -7.39
C PRO A 82 4.66 10.92 -6.23
N ARG A 83 4.87 9.64 -6.54
CA ARG A 83 4.76 8.57 -5.55
C ARG A 83 6.02 8.49 -4.68
N PRO A 84 5.90 8.40 -3.35
CA PRO A 84 7.05 8.32 -2.45
C PRO A 84 7.74 6.94 -2.47
N PHE A 85 7.03 5.90 -2.91
CA PHE A 85 7.52 4.53 -2.98
C PHE A 85 6.65 3.68 -3.94
N PRO A 86 7.12 2.49 -4.37
CA PRO A 86 6.32 1.53 -5.12
C PRO A 86 5.06 1.11 -4.34
N LEU A 87 3.90 1.23 -4.98
CA LEU A 87 2.59 1.07 -4.34
C LEU A 87 1.63 0.37 -5.31
N ASP A 88 1.00 -0.71 -4.87
CA ASP A 88 -0.15 -1.30 -5.55
C ASP A 88 -1.44 -0.98 -4.78
N VAL A 89 -2.49 -0.62 -5.51
CA VAL A 89 -3.79 -0.24 -4.95
C VAL A 89 -4.86 -1.08 -5.61
N VAL A 90 -5.52 -1.90 -4.81
CA VAL A 90 -6.75 -2.61 -5.17
C VAL A 90 -7.93 -1.79 -4.67
N VAL A 91 -8.94 -1.59 -5.51
CA VAL A 91 -10.16 -0.87 -5.13
C VAL A 91 -11.35 -1.80 -5.23
N ARG A 92 -12.17 -1.84 -4.19
CA ARG A 92 -13.42 -2.62 -4.16
C ARG A 92 -14.54 -1.83 -3.53
N THR A 93 -15.77 -2.05 -3.97
CA THR A 93 -16.93 -1.60 -3.19
C THR A 93 -17.14 -2.52 -1.98
N PRO A 94 -17.74 -2.03 -0.88
CA PRO A 94 -18.16 -2.86 0.25
C PRO A 94 -18.93 -4.10 -0.20
N ARG A 95 -19.87 -3.93 -1.13
CA ARG A 95 -20.64 -5.03 -1.72
C ARG A 95 -19.74 -6.08 -2.41
N GLN A 96 -18.79 -5.65 -3.24
CA GLN A 96 -17.88 -6.57 -3.92
C GLN A 96 -16.99 -7.35 -2.93
N VAL A 97 -16.57 -6.72 -1.84
CA VAL A 97 -15.80 -7.41 -0.78
C VAL A 97 -16.67 -8.51 -0.16
N GLN A 98 -17.91 -8.18 0.24
CA GLN A 98 -18.83 -9.14 0.83
C GLN A 98 -19.15 -10.31 -0.11
N GLU A 99 -19.47 -10.01 -1.37
CA GLU A 99 -19.76 -11.03 -2.39
C GLU A 99 -18.55 -11.96 -2.60
N ARG A 100 -17.33 -11.41 -2.72
CA ARG A 100 -16.12 -12.21 -2.90
C ARG A 100 -15.82 -13.12 -1.70
N VAL A 101 -15.99 -12.61 -0.49
CA VAL A 101 -15.84 -13.43 0.73
C VAL A 101 -16.87 -14.56 0.74
N ALA A 102 -18.13 -14.28 0.40
CA ALA A 102 -19.19 -15.29 0.34
C ALA A 102 -18.93 -16.36 -0.74
N LEU A 103 -18.27 -15.99 -1.83
CA LEU A 103 -17.84 -16.91 -2.90
C LEU A 103 -16.55 -17.68 -2.58
N GLY A 104 -15.96 -17.48 -1.40
CA GLY A 104 -14.74 -18.18 -0.99
C GLY A 104 -13.46 -17.64 -1.65
N ASP A 105 -13.45 -16.38 -2.10
CA ASP A 105 -12.25 -15.72 -2.61
C ASP A 105 -11.19 -15.63 -1.51
N THR A 106 -10.21 -16.54 -1.56
CA THR A 106 -9.15 -16.66 -0.56
C THR A 106 -8.29 -15.41 -0.48
N PHE A 107 -8.14 -14.65 -1.57
CA PHE A 107 -7.35 -13.44 -1.58
C PHE A 107 -8.04 -12.33 -0.78
N ILE A 108 -9.32 -12.06 -1.05
CA ILE A 108 -10.07 -11.08 -0.26
C ILE A 108 -10.22 -11.54 1.19
N ALA A 109 -10.51 -12.83 1.43
CA ALA A 109 -10.62 -13.37 2.77
C ALA A 109 -9.32 -13.21 3.57
N GLU A 110 -8.15 -13.43 2.96
CA GLU A 110 -6.86 -13.21 3.61
C GLU A 110 -6.65 -11.74 3.99
N ILE A 111 -6.94 -10.81 3.07
CA ILE A 111 -6.82 -9.38 3.33
C ILE A 111 -7.72 -8.96 4.50
N MET A 112 -8.97 -9.44 4.52
CA MET A 112 -9.93 -9.07 5.56
C MET A 112 -9.59 -9.66 6.94
N THR A 113 -8.88 -10.79 6.99
CA THR A 113 -8.55 -11.49 8.25
C THR A 113 -7.16 -11.13 8.79
N ARG A 114 -6.17 -10.96 7.91
CA ARG A 114 -4.76 -10.74 8.28
C ARG A 114 -4.26 -9.33 7.95
N GLY A 115 -4.97 -8.60 7.11
CA GLY A 115 -4.62 -7.24 6.73
C GLY A 115 -4.62 -6.29 7.94
N LYS A 116 -3.81 -5.24 7.86
CA LYS A 116 -3.70 -4.22 8.90
C LYS A 116 -4.55 -3.01 8.51
N PRO A 117 -5.63 -2.68 9.24
CA PRO A 117 -6.39 -1.47 8.96
C PRO A 117 -5.50 -0.24 9.18
N LEU A 118 -5.41 0.60 8.16
CA LEU A 118 -4.73 1.90 8.22
C LEU A 118 -5.70 3.06 8.41
N TYR A 119 -6.94 2.88 7.95
CA TYR A 119 -8.04 3.82 8.09
C TYR A 119 -9.36 3.03 8.11
N GLU A 120 -10.25 3.40 9.03
CA GLU A 120 -11.65 2.99 9.01
C GLU A 120 -12.52 4.21 9.32
N ARG A 121 -13.57 4.41 8.54
CA ARG A 121 -14.55 5.46 8.81
C ARG A 121 -15.46 5.00 9.93
N HIS A 122 -15.30 5.58 11.12
CA HIS A 122 -16.27 5.43 12.20
C HIS A 122 -17.54 6.20 11.83
N ARG A 123 -18.69 5.52 11.88
CA ARG A 123 -20.01 6.13 11.76
C ARG A 123 -20.44 6.72 13.09
#